data_AF-A0A150XYJ3-F1
#
_entry.id   AF-A0A150XYJ3-F1
#
_cell.length_a   1.000
_cell.length_b   1.000
_cell.length_c   1.000
_cell.angle_alpha   90.00
_cell.angle_beta   90.00
_cell.angle_gamma   90.00
#
_symmetry.space_group_name_H-M   'P 1'
#
loop_
_entity.id
_entity.type
_entity.pdbx_description
1 polymer ?
#
loop_
_entity_poly.entity_id
_entity_poly.type
_entity_poly.pdbx_seq_one_letter_code
_entity_poly.pdbx_strand_id
1 'polypeptide(L)'
;MQMRKNHTSINVFVSHPFKPDNGVYDLEKFRTNIKLLLAEAESLVRKEHNDFELDTTFEFVDFQNRLPTQIKNSIAKSHFALVDVTENNPNIFFEYGLMKGLNIPALLIKTNESFGNFDLPADMKDEIAVRYENFDELRKKCLHNIVALFKGLLKNDFIYKKLIDKIWFNTNSEPRLSIVVSSIQNIEENTASAADYLFLENLGDKGALLDIMTFLSRLYPNIEPSISQATDFDNHEGNIVVLGGPGDESGYCNSLCATMMEKIDSKFSYSEDCEVLLLDGKTYKAQKKDNRISIDYGYFARFPNPFNPKYSVVLIHGIHTFGVWGAAKAFSYHTVAHKNVKTVMEKFNLNDINDSAFECFFKVKIQNLHNSISKSYVECPKISSEDIFPLKF
;
A
#
# COMPACT_ATOMS: atom_id res chain seq x y z
N MET A 1 -31.08 -9.48 -7.64
CA MET A 1 -29.89 -8.61 -7.46
C MET A 1 -28.73 -9.27 -8.19
N GLN A 2 -28.36 -8.80 -9.38
CA GLN A 2 -27.21 -9.35 -10.12
C GLN A 2 -25.94 -8.95 -9.37
N MET A 3 -25.12 -9.93 -8.97
CA MET A 3 -23.78 -9.65 -8.44
C MET A 3 -22.99 -8.89 -9.51
N ARG A 4 -22.55 -7.66 -9.21
CA ARG A 4 -21.58 -6.96 -10.05
C ARG A 4 -20.31 -7.81 -10.04
N LYS A 5 -19.88 -8.29 -11.20
CA LYS A 5 -18.55 -8.92 -11.32
C LYS A 5 -17.53 -7.84 -11.02
N ASN A 6 -16.71 -8.04 -9.99
CA ASN A 6 -15.58 -7.16 -9.71
C ASN A 6 -14.53 -7.41 -10.78
N HIS A 7 -14.63 -6.71 -11.90
CA HIS A 7 -13.61 -6.72 -12.95
C HIS A 7 -12.29 -6.19 -12.37
N THR A 8 -11.18 -6.88 -12.66
CA THR A 8 -9.85 -6.39 -12.30
C THR A 8 -9.48 -5.29 -13.27
N SER A 9 -9.21 -4.06 -12.83
CA SER A 9 -8.74 -3.00 -13.74
C SER A 9 -7.21 -2.96 -13.75
N ILE A 10 -6.61 -2.85 -14.94
CA ILE A 10 -5.20 -2.48 -15.11
C ILE A 10 -5.18 -1.00 -15.54
N ASN A 11 -4.61 -0.15 -14.69
CA ASN A 11 -4.46 1.28 -14.98
C ASN A 11 -3.04 1.53 -15.48
N VAL A 12 -2.91 2.04 -16.70
CA VAL A 12 -1.63 2.37 -17.33
C VAL A 12 -1.47 3.87 -17.43
N PHE A 13 -0.41 4.41 -16.82
CA PHE A 13 -0.03 5.80 -17.02
C PHE A 13 0.97 5.94 -18.16
N VAL A 14 0.71 6.86 -19.09
CA VAL A 14 1.64 7.15 -20.19
C VAL A 14 2.19 8.57 -19.99
N SER A 15 3.47 8.64 -19.61
CA SER A 15 4.22 9.88 -19.43
C SER A 15 4.93 10.21 -20.74
N HIS A 16 4.63 11.37 -21.32
CA HIS A 16 5.24 11.83 -22.58
C HIS A 16 5.23 13.37 -22.67
N PRO A 17 6.20 13.99 -23.38
CA PRO A 17 6.19 15.44 -23.61
C PRO A 17 4.85 15.97 -24.14
N PHE A 18 4.33 17.04 -23.54
CA PHE A 18 3.08 17.68 -23.97
C PHE A 18 3.20 18.37 -25.34
N LYS A 19 4.37 18.95 -25.60
CA LYS A 19 4.76 19.53 -26.87
C LYS A 19 6.14 18.99 -27.22
N PRO A 20 6.22 17.94 -28.07
CA PRO A 20 7.50 17.43 -28.54
C PRO A 20 8.28 18.56 -29.22
N ASP A 21 9.49 18.82 -28.77
CA ASP A 21 10.39 19.77 -29.39
C ASP A 21 10.86 19.26 -30.76
N ASN A 22 11.04 20.17 -31.72
CA ASN A 22 11.68 19.89 -33.02
C ASN A 22 11.01 18.80 -33.89
N GLY A 23 9.76 18.42 -33.62
CA GLY A 23 9.04 17.44 -34.44
C GLY A 23 9.60 16.03 -34.37
N VAL A 24 10.29 15.67 -33.27
CA VAL A 24 10.89 14.34 -33.06
C VAL A 24 9.85 13.23 -33.25
N TYR A 25 8.60 13.47 -32.89
CA TYR A 25 7.47 12.71 -33.39
C TYR A 25 6.16 13.52 -33.34
N ASP A 26 5.18 13.08 -34.12
CA ASP A 26 3.81 13.57 -34.07
C ASP A 26 3.11 13.01 -32.81
N LEU A 27 2.61 13.90 -31.95
CA LEU A 27 2.02 13.57 -30.65
C LEU A 27 0.80 12.65 -30.77
N GLU A 28 -0.09 12.93 -31.71
CA GLU A 28 -1.31 12.15 -31.91
C GLU A 28 -0.98 10.77 -32.49
N LYS A 29 0.01 10.71 -33.40
CA LYS A 29 0.56 9.46 -33.90
C LYS A 29 1.21 8.65 -32.79
N PHE A 30 1.96 9.27 -31.89
CA PHE A 30 2.54 8.60 -30.71
C PHE A 30 1.42 7.99 -29.84
N ARG A 31 0.46 8.81 -29.40
CA ARG A 31 -0.66 8.36 -28.56
C ARG A 31 -1.45 7.24 -29.21
N THR A 32 -1.71 7.34 -30.51
CA THR A 32 -2.39 6.30 -31.30
C THR A 32 -1.60 5.00 -31.30
N ASN A 33 -0.28 5.05 -31.54
CA ASN A 33 0.55 3.85 -31.56
C ASN A 33 0.69 3.20 -30.18
N ILE A 34 0.74 3.98 -29.10
CA ILE A 34 0.71 3.44 -27.73
C ILE A 34 -0.63 2.76 -27.44
N LYS A 35 -1.77 3.37 -27.82
CA LYS A 35 -3.08 2.73 -27.67
C LYS A 35 -3.16 1.40 -28.44
N LEU A 36 -2.65 1.37 -29.68
CA LEU A 36 -2.61 0.13 -30.47
C LEU A 36 -1.73 -0.94 -29.83
N LEU A 37 -0.56 -0.56 -29.32
CA LEU A 37 0.34 -1.45 -28.58
C LEU A 37 -0.34 -2.06 -27.35
N LEU A 38 -0.99 -1.22 -26.55
CA LEU A 38 -1.69 -1.65 -25.33
C LEU A 38 -2.89 -2.56 -25.65
N ALA A 39 -3.67 -2.24 -26.70
CA ALA A 39 -4.78 -3.08 -27.17
C ALA A 39 -4.30 -4.44 -27.71
N GLU A 40 -3.16 -4.47 -28.42
CA GLU A 40 -2.54 -5.72 -28.87
C GLU A 40 -2.08 -6.58 -27.69
N ALA A 41 -1.42 -5.97 -26.69
CA ALA A 41 -1.02 -6.65 -25.47
C ALA A 41 -2.24 -7.18 -24.70
N GLU A 42 -3.30 -6.37 -24.57
CA GLU A 42 -4.57 -6.76 -23.96
C GLU A 42 -5.17 -7.99 -24.65
N SER A 43 -5.26 -7.97 -25.98
CA SER A 43 -5.78 -9.08 -26.79
C SER A 43 -5.01 -10.39 -26.55
N LEU A 44 -3.68 -10.32 -26.44
CA LEU A 44 -2.85 -11.49 -26.13
C LEU A 44 -3.09 -12.01 -24.71
N VAL A 45 -3.23 -11.12 -23.72
CA VAL A 45 -3.47 -11.49 -22.32
C VAL A 45 -4.88 -12.05 -22.14
N ARG A 46 -5.88 -11.53 -22.86
CA ARG A 46 -7.27 -12.02 -22.85
C ARG A 46 -7.44 -13.46 -23.32
N LYS A 47 -6.45 -14.03 -24.00
CA LYS A 47 -6.43 -15.48 -24.33
C LYS A 47 -6.31 -16.36 -23.08
N GLU A 48 -5.75 -15.82 -21.99
CA GLU A 48 -5.53 -16.51 -20.71
C GLU A 48 -6.32 -15.90 -19.54
N HIS A 49 -6.62 -14.60 -19.62
CA HIS A 49 -7.31 -13.85 -18.56
C HIS A 49 -8.44 -12.99 -19.13
N ASN A 50 -9.67 -13.48 -19.04
CA ASN A 50 -10.81 -12.88 -19.74
C ASN A 50 -11.46 -11.72 -18.94
N ASP A 51 -11.16 -11.63 -17.64
CA ASP A 51 -11.93 -10.88 -16.65
C ASP A 51 -11.17 -9.67 -16.09
N PHE A 52 -10.71 -8.80 -16.99
CA PHE A 52 -10.07 -7.54 -16.62
C PHE A 52 -10.47 -6.40 -17.57
N GLU A 53 -10.32 -5.18 -17.10
CA GLU A 53 -10.47 -3.93 -17.87
C GLU A 53 -9.11 -3.25 -17.96
N LEU A 54 -8.84 -2.59 -19.08
CA LEU A 54 -7.61 -1.83 -19.27
C LEU A 54 -7.99 -0.35 -19.40
N ASP A 55 -7.52 0.47 -18.45
CA ASP A 55 -7.65 1.92 -18.52
C ASP A 55 -6.28 2.52 -18.82
N THR A 56 -6.24 3.47 -19.76
CA THR A 56 -5.01 4.14 -20.18
C THR A 56 -5.16 5.63 -19.99
N THR A 57 -4.40 6.18 -19.07
CA THR A 57 -4.33 7.61 -18.82
C THR A 57 -3.11 8.19 -19.51
N PHE A 58 -3.34 9.08 -20.47
CA PHE A 58 -2.34 10.04 -20.93
C PHE A 58 -2.44 11.28 -20.04
N GLU A 59 -1.35 12.02 -19.85
CA GLU A 59 -1.37 13.26 -19.05
C GLU A 59 -2.59 14.15 -19.38
N PHE A 60 -3.33 14.52 -18.33
CA PHE A 60 -4.56 15.31 -18.41
C PHE A 60 -4.28 16.79 -18.22
N VAL A 61 -4.84 17.62 -19.10
CA VAL A 61 -5.02 19.07 -18.86
C VAL A 61 -6.48 19.26 -18.49
N ASP A 62 -6.87 18.89 -17.28
CA ASP A 62 -8.18 19.30 -16.76
C ASP A 62 -8.00 20.61 -16.00
N PHE A 63 -8.48 21.69 -16.64
CA PHE A 63 -8.24 23.10 -16.29
C PHE A 63 -8.72 23.50 -14.87
N GLN A 64 -9.47 22.63 -14.17
CA GLN A 64 -10.06 22.96 -12.87
C GLN A 64 -9.17 22.65 -11.65
N ASN A 65 -8.16 21.78 -11.77
CA ASN A 65 -7.24 21.49 -10.66
C ASN A 65 -5.80 21.91 -10.99
N ARG A 66 -4.97 22.02 -9.94
CA ARG A 66 -3.53 22.19 -10.11
C ARG A 66 -2.97 20.92 -10.76
N LEU A 67 -2.46 21.05 -11.99
CA LEU A 67 -1.86 19.99 -12.81
C LEU A 67 -0.96 19.00 -12.01
N PRO A 68 -0.09 19.45 -11.06
CA PRO A 68 0.72 18.51 -10.28
C PRO A 68 -0.07 17.52 -9.41
N THR A 69 -1.21 17.94 -8.85
CA THR A 69 -2.04 17.06 -7.99
C THR A 69 -2.73 16.00 -8.83
N GLN A 70 -3.24 16.36 -9.99
CA GLN A 70 -3.86 15.41 -10.93
C GLN A 70 -2.86 14.35 -11.39
N ILE A 71 -1.67 14.78 -11.83
CA ILE A 71 -0.61 13.86 -12.27
C ILE A 71 -0.22 12.91 -11.14
N LYS A 72 0.01 13.43 -9.92
CA LYS A 72 0.33 12.59 -8.76
C LYS A 72 -0.76 11.56 -8.46
N ASN A 73 -2.03 11.96 -8.52
CA ASN A 73 -3.15 11.05 -8.27
C ASN A 73 -3.27 9.99 -9.37
N SER A 74 -3.10 10.36 -10.64
CA SER A 74 -3.13 9.43 -11.77
C SER A 74 -1.98 8.42 -11.70
N ILE A 75 -0.76 8.88 -11.40
CA ILE A 75 0.38 8.00 -11.15
C ILE A 75 0.07 7.07 -9.97
N ALA A 76 -0.38 7.60 -8.83
CA ALA A 76 -0.64 6.80 -7.63
C ALA A 76 -1.73 5.71 -7.81
N LYS A 77 -2.64 5.90 -8.77
CA LYS A 77 -3.68 4.93 -9.16
C LYS A 77 -3.23 3.92 -10.21
N SER A 78 -2.05 4.10 -10.81
CA SER A 78 -1.57 3.28 -11.91
C SER A 78 -0.84 2.02 -11.42
N HIS A 79 -1.04 0.92 -12.13
CA HIS A 79 -0.39 -0.36 -11.87
C HIS A 79 0.90 -0.53 -12.68
N PHE A 80 1.01 0.21 -13.78
CA PHE A 80 2.13 0.20 -14.70
C PHE A 80 2.26 1.57 -15.36
N ALA A 81 3.47 1.97 -15.72
CA ALA A 81 3.71 3.18 -16.49
C ALA A 81 4.57 2.92 -17.74
N LEU A 82 4.26 3.63 -18.82
CA LEU A 82 5.11 3.71 -20.00
C LEU A 82 5.64 5.15 -20.09
N VAL A 83 6.96 5.31 -20.09
CA VAL A 83 7.61 6.60 -19.92
C VAL A 83 8.48 6.89 -21.13
N ASP A 84 8.11 7.91 -21.90
CA ASP A 84 8.88 8.36 -23.06
C ASP A 84 9.90 9.44 -22.69
N VAL A 85 11.16 9.04 -22.61
CA VAL A 85 12.29 9.94 -22.31
C VAL A 85 13.03 10.38 -23.57
N THR A 86 12.33 10.41 -24.71
CA THR A 86 12.89 10.82 -26.00
C THR A 86 13.55 12.20 -25.93
N GLU A 87 12.91 13.20 -25.34
CA GLU A 87 13.44 14.58 -25.31
C GLU A 87 14.07 14.98 -23.96
N ASN A 88 14.20 14.05 -23.02
CA ASN A 88 14.71 14.34 -21.66
C ASN A 88 13.95 15.50 -20.98
N ASN A 89 12.64 15.58 -21.21
CA ASN A 89 11.81 16.63 -20.63
C ASN A 89 11.83 16.55 -19.08
N PRO A 90 12.12 17.65 -18.36
CA PRO A 90 12.21 17.65 -16.90
C PRO A 90 10.95 17.16 -16.18
N ASN A 91 9.76 17.42 -16.73
CA ASN A 91 8.50 16.97 -16.13
C ASN A 91 8.38 15.44 -16.18
N ILE A 92 8.81 14.83 -17.27
CA ILE A 92 8.81 13.37 -17.44
C ILE A 92 9.76 12.70 -16.44
N PHE A 93 10.93 13.30 -16.20
CA PHE A 93 11.84 12.80 -15.16
C PHE A 93 11.27 12.97 -13.75
N PHE A 94 10.57 14.07 -13.48
CA PHE A 94 9.87 14.27 -12.22
C PHE A 94 8.79 13.19 -12.00
N GLU A 95 7.97 12.92 -13.01
CA GLU A 95 6.95 11.88 -12.98
C GLU A 95 7.54 10.47 -12.82
N TYR A 96 8.62 10.18 -13.56
CA TYR A 96 9.35 8.94 -13.41
C TYR A 96 9.90 8.77 -11.99
N GLY A 97 10.46 9.83 -11.41
CA GLY A 97 10.89 9.87 -10.01
C GLY A 97 9.75 9.57 -9.03
N LEU A 98 8.56 10.11 -9.26
CA LEU A 98 7.36 9.80 -8.47
C LEU A 98 6.96 8.33 -8.61
N MET A 99 6.98 7.77 -9.82
CA MET A 99 6.68 6.34 -10.04
C MET A 99 7.65 5.44 -9.28
N LYS A 100 8.95 5.76 -9.31
CA LYS A 100 9.98 5.03 -8.55
C LYS A 100 9.74 5.13 -7.05
N GLY A 101 9.41 6.32 -6.54
CA GLY A 101 9.05 6.53 -5.14
C GLY A 101 7.82 5.74 -4.69
N LEU A 102 6.88 5.49 -5.60
CA LEU A 102 5.65 4.73 -5.34
C LEU A 102 5.77 3.23 -5.67
N ASN A 103 6.96 2.76 -6.07
CA ASN A 103 7.21 1.39 -6.53
C ASN A 103 6.31 0.95 -7.69
N ILE A 104 5.97 1.88 -8.58
CA ILE A 104 5.19 1.56 -9.79
C ILE A 104 6.15 1.06 -10.87
N PRO A 105 5.95 -0.15 -11.42
CA PRO A 105 6.72 -0.64 -12.54
C PRO A 105 6.60 0.29 -13.75
N ALA A 106 7.74 0.69 -14.32
CA ALA A 106 7.78 1.61 -15.45
C ALA A 106 8.64 1.03 -16.58
N LEU A 107 8.15 1.14 -17.82
CA LEU A 107 8.89 0.79 -19.04
C LEU A 107 9.37 2.08 -19.70
N LEU A 108 10.68 2.35 -19.62
CA LEU A 108 11.28 3.50 -20.27
C LEU A 108 11.55 3.22 -21.75
N ILE A 109 11.09 4.15 -22.59
CA ILE A 109 11.29 4.11 -24.03
C ILE A 109 12.01 5.38 -24.50
N LYS A 110 12.86 5.23 -25.53
CA LYS A 110 13.58 6.37 -26.14
C LYS A 110 13.85 6.11 -27.62
N THR A 111 13.66 7.11 -28.48
CA THR A 111 14.02 6.96 -29.90
C THR A 111 15.54 6.89 -30.08
N ASN A 112 16.03 6.12 -31.06
CA ASN A 112 17.46 6.03 -31.39
C ASN A 112 18.04 7.40 -31.80
N GLU A 113 17.31 8.18 -32.58
CA GLU A 113 17.73 9.52 -33.02
C GLU A 113 18.00 10.46 -31.84
N SER A 114 17.16 10.39 -30.79
CA SER A 114 17.29 11.28 -29.65
C SER A 114 18.51 11.05 -28.78
N PHE A 115 19.22 9.91 -28.89
CA PHE A 115 20.44 9.67 -28.13
C PHE A 115 21.58 10.61 -28.55
N GLY A 116 21.60 11.08 -29.80
CA GLY A 116 22.61 12.04 -30.26
C GLY A 116 22.31 13.49 -29.83
N ASN A 117 21.04 13.78 -29.53
CA ASN A 117 20.56 15.14 -29.29
C ASN A 117 20.25 15.42 -27.81
N PHE A 118 19.92 14.38 -27.04
CA PHE A 118 19.47 14.50 -25.65
C PHE A 118 20.16 13.45 -24.78
N ASP A 119 21.26 13.85 -24.14
CA ASP A 119 22.05 12.99 -23.25
C ASP A 119 21.29 12.59 -21.98
N LEU A 120 21.13 11.29 -21.77
CA LEU A 120 20.50 10.75 -20.56
C LEU A 120 21.42 10.92 -19.33
N PRO A 121 20.85 11.21 -18.15
CA PRO A 121 21.56 11.07 -16.88
C PRO A 121 22.16 9.66 -16.74
N ALA A 122 23.36 9.56 -16.17
CA ALA A 122 24.10 8.30 -16.05
C ALA A 122 23.26 7.21 -15.37
N ASP A 123 22.56 7.57 -14.29
CA ASP A 123 21.73 6.66 -13.49
C ASP A 123 20.54 6.06 -14.26
N MET A 124 20.17 6.64 -15.41
CA MET A 124 19.04 6.18 -16.23
C MET A 124 19.46 5.42 -17.48
N LYS A 125 20.73 5.47 -17.88
CA LYS A 125 21.19 4.86 -19.14
C LYS A 125 20.95 3.34 -19.17
N ASP A 126 21.11 2.69 -18.02
CA ASP A 126 20.91 1.26 -17.85
C ASP A 126 19.44 0.88 -17.59
N GLU A 127 18.59 1.86 -17.32
CA GLU A 127 17.16 1.65 -17.08
C GLU A 127 16.31 1.74 -18.37
N ILE A 128 16.89 2.19 -19.49
CA ILE A 128 16.19 2.23 -20.78
C ILE A 128 15.89 0.81 -21.25
N ALA A 129 14.62 0.42 -21.13
CA ALA A 129 14.17 -0.91 -21.50
C ALA A 129 14.06 -1.08 -23.02
N VAL A 130 13.60 -0.06 -23.74
CA VAL A 130 13.37 -0.14 -25.19
C VAL A 130 13.89 1.07 -25.94
N ARG A 131 14.75 0.81 -26.93
CA ARG A 131 15.18 1.77 -27.94
C ARG A 131 14.52 1.47 -29.27
N TYR A 132 14.05 2.48 -29.97
CA TYR A 132 13.28 2.30 -31.21
C TYR A 132 13.58 3.37 -32.26
N GLU A 133 13.52 3.02 -33.54
CA GLU A 133 13.66 3.93 -34.68
C GLU A 133 12.31 4.41 -35.18
N ASN A 134 11.28 3.58 -35.05
CA ASN A 134 9.92 3.88 -35.49
C ASN A 134 8.89 3.12 -34.64
N PHE A 135 7.62 3.47 -34.80
CA PHE A 135 6.54 2.89 -34.00
C PHE A 135 6.32 1.39 -34.26
N ASP A 136 6.66 0.85 -35.44
CA ASP A 136 6.55 -0.58 -35.70
C ASP A 136 7.56 -1.37 -34.88
N GLU A 137 8.79 -0.86 -34.79
CA GLU A 137 9.83 -1.45 -33.96
C GLU A 137 9.51 -1.31 -32.47
N LEU A 138 9.04 -0.13 -32.04
CA LEU A 138 8.56 0.10 -30.67
C LEU A 138 7.52 -0.95 -30.27
N ARG A 139 6.51 -1.15 -31.12
CA ARG A 139 5.46 -2.15 -30.90
C ARG A 139 6.04 -3.54 -30.73
N LYS A 140 6.87 -4.00 -31.67
CA LYS A 140 7.50 -5.33 -31.64
C LYS A 140 8.33 -5.56 -30.37
N LYS A 141 9.12 -4.56 -29.95
CA LYS A 141 10.01 -4.67 -28.78
C LYS A 141 9.26 -4.57 -27.46
N CYS A 142 8.27 -3.68 -27.35
CA CYS A 142 7.53 -3.47 -26.11
C CYS A 142 6.47 -4.55 -25.86
N LEU A 143 5.86 -5.12 -26.89
CA LEU A 143 4.70 -6.01 -26.76
C LEU A 143 4.96 -7.16 -25.80
N HIS A 144 6.09 -7.85 -25.93
CA HIS A 144 6.44 -8.97 -25.05
C HIS A 144 6.55 -8.54 -23.58
N ASN A 145 7.21 -7.41 -23.32
CA ASN A 145 7.39 -6.88 -21.97
C ASN A 145 6.06 -6.47 -21.34
N ILE A 146 5.19 -5.79 -22.10
CA ILE A 146 3.87 -5.36 -21.62
C ILE A 146 2.98 -6.58 -21.35
N VAL A 147 2.98 -7.58 -22.25
CA VAL A 147 2.22 -8.83 -22.02
C VAL A 147 2.70 -9.54 -20.76
N ALA A 148 4.02 -9.66 -20.55
CA ALA A 148 4.58 -10.28 -19.36
C ALA A 148 4.19 -9.50 -18.09
N LEU A 149 4.23 -8.17 -18.14
CA LEU A 149 3.81 -7.30 -17.04
C LEU A 149 2.32 -7.45 -16.73
N PHE A 150 1.43 -7.38 -17.73
CA PHE A 150 -0.01 -7.57 -17.54
C PHE A 150 -0.33 -8.94 -16.95
N LYS A 151 0.30 -10.02 -17.45
CA LYS A 151 0.15 -11.35 -16.85
C LYS A 151 0.64 -11.38 -15.41
N GLY A 152 1.76 -10.72 -15.11
CA GLY A 152 2.30 -10.60 -13.76
C GLY A 152 1.34 -9.86 -12.82
N LEU A 153 0.80 -8.72 -13.26
CA LEU A 153 -0.20 -7.94 -12.53
C LEU A 153 -1.45 -8.78 -12.29
N LEU A 154 -2.06 -9.35 -13.33
CA LEU A 154 -3.29 -10.13 -13.18
C LEU A 154 -3.10 -11.38 -12.32
N LYS A 155 -2.00 -12.11 -12.47
CA LYS A 155 -1.74 -13.31 -11.67
C LYS A 155 -1.56 -12.98 -10.19
N ASN A 156 -0.86 -11.88 -9.90
CA ASN A 156 -0.59 -11.47 -8.53
C ASN A 156 -1.82 -10.79 -7.91
N ASP A 157 -2.45 -9.85 -8.61
CA ASP A 157 -3.57 -9.05 -8.12
C ASP A 157 -4.85 -9.87 -8.02
N PHE A 158 -5.17 -10.76 -8.96
CA PHE A 158 -6.41 -11.55 -8.87
C PHE A 158 -6.39 -12.48 -7.66
N ILE A 159 -5.27 -13.20 -7.47
CA ILE A 159 -5.11 -14.10 -6.34
C ILE A 159 -5.02 -13.29 -5.06
N TYR A 160 -4.23 -12.22 -5.04
CA TYR A 160 -4.07 -11.39 -3.86
C TYR A 160 -5.39 -10.73 -3.46
N LYS A 161 -6.11 -10.07 -4.37
CA LYS A 161 -7.40 -9.42 -4.11
C LYS A 161 -8.45 -10.39 -3.59
N LYS A 162 -8.53 -11.60 -4.16
CA LYS A 162 -9.45 -12.64 -3.67
C LYS A 162 -9.12 -13.09 -2.24
N LEU A 163 -7.85 -13.06 -1.84
CA LEU A 163 -7.40 -13.53 -0.54
C LEU A 163 -7.30 -12.40 0.49
N ILE A 164 -6.95 -11.18 0.09
CA ILE A 164 -6.71 -10.06 0.98
C ILE A 164 -7.99 -9.58 1.66
N ASP A 165 -9.14 -9.68 0.98
CA ASP A 165 -10.45 -9.42 1.59
C ASP A 165 -10.68 -10.32 2.80
N LYS A 166 -10.11 -11.54 2.81
CA LYS A 166 -10.20 -12.48 3.93
C LYS A 166 -9.29 -12.13 5.11
N ILE A 167 -8.32 -11.26 4.88
CA ILE A 167 -7.38 -10.78 5.89
C ILE A 167 -7.80 -9.41 6.43
N TRP A 168 -8.44 -8.58 5.60
CA TRP A 168 -8.95 -7.26 5.96
C TRP A 168 -10.47 -7.29 6.09
N PHE A 169 -11.18 -6.76 5.09
CA PHE A 169 -12.64 -6.63 5.09
C PHE A 169 -13.25 -7.19 3.81
N ASN A 170 -14.43 -7.78 3.93
CA ASN A 170 -15.19 -8.26 2.78
C ASN A 170 -15.68 -7.08 1.93
N THR A 171 -15.28 -6.99 0.66
CA THR A 171 -15.74 -5.94 -0.26
C THR A 171 -17.25 -5.92 -0.50
N ASN A 172 -17.98 -6.98 -0.14
CA ASN A 172 -19.43 -7.07 -0.27
C ASN A 172 -20.21 -6.61 0.97
N SER A 173 -19.56 -6.30 2.09
CA SER A 173 -20.23 -5.76 3.29
C SER A 173 -20.38 -4.24 3.23
N GLU A 174 -21.24 -3.69 4.10
CA GLU A 174 -21.58 -2.26 4.15
C GLU A 174 -20.33 -1.34 4.19
N PRO A 175 -20.42 -0.11 3.65
CA PRO A 175 -19.27 0.76 3.37
C PRO A 175 -18.64 1.42 4.61
N ARG A 176 -19.03 1.04 5.83
CA ARG A 176 -18.57 1.72 7.05
C ARG A 176 -17.24 1.16 7.52
N LEU A 177 -16.20 1.99 7.45
CA LEU A 177 -14.86 1.69 7.92
C LEU A 177 -14.34 2.84 8.79
N SER A 178 -13.93 2.50 10.01
CA SER A 178 -13.32 3.45 10.95
C SER A 178 -11.89 3.02 11.26
N ILE A 179 -10.97 3.97 11.29
CA ILE A 179 -9.59 3.79 11.75
C ILE A 179 -9.46 4.52 13.09
N VAL A 180 -9.24 3.76 14.15
CA VAL A 180 -9.14 4.26 15.52
C VAL A 180 -7.69 4.20 15.96
N VAL A 181 -7.11 5.36 16.26
CA VAL A 181 -5.67 5.47 16.61
C VAL A 181 -5.48 5.80 18.09
N SER A 182 -4.28 5.51 18.62
CA SER A 182 -3.89 5.95 19.97
C SER A 182 -3.95 7.48 20.12
N SER A 183 -4.35 7.92 21.30
CA SER A 183 -4.39 9.35 21.65
C SER A 183 -3.05 9.76 22.27
N ILE A 184 -2.52 10.92 21.89
CA ILE A 184 -1.34 11.51 22.53
C ILE A 184 -1.83 12.48 23.60
N GLN A 185 -1.87 12.04 24.86
CA GLN A 185 -2.15 12.92 25.99
C GLN A 185 -0.88 13.74 26.27
N ASN A 186 -0.98 15.07 26.37
CA ASN A 186 0.11 16.04 26.63
C ASN A 186 0.72 16.76 25.41
N ILE A 187 -0.08 17.22 24.44
CA ILE A 187 0.35 18.39 23.66
C ILE A 187 -0.10 19.63 24.43
N GLU A 188 0.86 20.35 25.03
CA GLU A 188 0.58 21.64 25.67
C GLU A 188 -0.22 22.52 24.70
N GLU A 189 -1.43 22.96 25.10
CA GLU A 189 -2.43 23.65 24.27
C GLU A 189 -1.99 25.02 23.69
N ASN A 190 -0.70 25.32 23.66
CA ASN A 190 -0.15 26.64 23.41
C ASN A 190 -0.01 27.04 21.92
N THR A 191 -0.45 26.23 20.96
CA THR A 191 -0.42 26.58 19.53
C THR A 191 -1.80 26.54 18.89
N ALA A 192 -2.61 27.55 19.22
CA ALA A 192 -3.86 27.83 18.55
C ALA A 192 -3.61 28.43 17.15
N SER A 193 -3.71 27.62 16.10
CA SER A 193 -4.34 28.02 14.85
C SER A 193 -4.63 26.80 13.96
N ALA A 194 -5.92 26.57 13.67
CA ALA A 194 -6.50 25.48 12.88
C ALA A 194 -6.73 24.15 13.62
N ALA A 195 -8.00 23.86 13.93
CA ALA A 195 -8.46 22.61 14.55
C ALA A 195 -8.00 21.35 13.80
N ASP A 196 -7.88 21.42 12.48
CA ASP A 196 -7.44 20.31 11.63
C ASP A 196 -5.95 19.97 11.82
N TYR A 197 -5.11 20.97 12.12
CA TYR A 197 -3.69 20.76 12.41
C TYR A 197 -3.50 20.07 13.76
N LEU A 198 -4.26 20.49 14.78
CA LEU A 198 -4.24 19.88 16.11
C LEU A 198 -4.67 18.41 16.06
N PHE A 199 -5.67 18.08 15.22
CA PHE A 199 -6.11 16.70 15.06
C PHE A 199 -4.97 15.77 14.65
N LEU A 200 -4.25 16.10 13.57
CA LEU A 200 -3.13 15.28 13.07
C LEU A 200 -1.93 15.29 14.01
N GLU A 201 -1.72 16.35 14.80
CA GLU A 201 -0.66 16.40 15.80
C GLU A 201 -0.88 15.40 16.92
N ASN A 202 -2.13 15.22 17.34
CA ASN A 202 -2.54 14.36 18.44
C ASN A 202 -2.67 12.86 18.09
N LEU A 203 -2.50 12.47 16.82
CA LEU A 203 -2.59 11.06 16.41
C LEU A 203 -1.27 10.31 16.66
N GLY A 204 -1.35 9.17 17.35
CA GLY A 204 -0.24 8.21 17.44
C GLY A 204 0.09 7.54 16.09
N ASP A 205 1.29 6.97 15.98
CA ASP A 205 1.70 6.06 14.90
C ASP A 205 1.43 6.55 13.46
N LYS A 206 1.61 7.84 13.21
CA LYS A 206 1.30 8.53 11.94
C LYS A 206 1.87 7.84 10.69
N GLY A 207 3.06 7.26 10.78
CA GLY A 207 3.67 6.52 9.67
C GLY A 207 2.90 5.26 9.30
N ALA A 208 2.43 4.51 10.31
CA ALA A 208 1.58 3.35 10.10
C ALA A 208 0.19 3.78 9.60
N LEU A 209 -0.37 4.87 10.14
CA LEU A 209 -1.65 5.42 9.69
C LEU A 209 -1.63 5.78 8.21
N LEU A 210 -0.60 6.49 7.75
CA LEU A 210 -0.44 6.87 6.34
C LEU A 210 -0.36 5.64 5.42
N ASP A 211 0.41 4.62 5.81
CA ASP A 211 0.52 3.37 5.05
C ASP A 211 -0.83 2.66 4.96
N ILE A 212 -1.56 2.56 6.08
CA ILE A 212 -2.89 1.95 6.12
C ILE A 212 -3.91 2.73 5.29
N MET A 213 -3.97 4.05 5.40
CA MET A 213 -4.87 4.87 4.59
C MET A 213 -4.58 4.72 3.09
N THR A 214 -3.31 4.74 2.71
CA THR A 214 -2.89 4.56 1.31
C THR A 214 -3.26 3.16 0.81
N PHE A 215 -3.06 2.15 1.64
CA PHE A 215 -3.43 0.77 1.33
C PHE A 215 -4.95 0.60 1.18
N LEU A 216 -5.73 1.04 2.17
CA LEU A 216 -7.18 0.88 2.19
C LEU A 216 -7.87 1.68 1.11
N SER A 217 -7.42 2.90 0.80
CA SER A 217 -7.99 3.71 -0.30
C SER A 217 -7.78 3.06 -1.68
N ARG A 218 -6.71 2.28 -1.84
CA ARG A 218 -6.47 1.49 -3.06
C ARG A 218 -7.27 0.19 -3.07
N LEU A 219 -7.37 -0.47 -1.92
CA LEU A 219 -8.08 -1.76 -1.81
C LEU A 219 -9.60 -1.57 -1.88
N TYR A 220 -10.11 -0.49 -1.28
CA TYR A 220 -11.51 -0.13 -1.15
C TYR A 220 -11.77 1.30 -1.67
N PRO A 221 -11.65 1.54 -2.99
CA PRO A 221 -11.69 2.90 -3.56
C PRO A 221 -13.02 3.63 -3.40
N ASN A 222 -14.09 2.91 -3.06
CA ASN A 222 -15.42 3.47 -2.84
C ASN A 222 -15.75 3.64 -1.34
N ILE A 223 -14.80 3.36 -0.45
CA ILE A 223 -14.95 3.52 0.99
C ILE A 223 -14.04 4.68 1.40
N GLU A 224 -14.62 5.66 2.07
CA GLU A 224 -13.89 6.74 2.71
C GLU A 224 -13.77 6.41 4.21
N PRO A 225 -12.58 5.99 4.70
CA PRO A 225 -12.42 5.63 6.09
C PRO A 225 -12.56 6.87 6.99
N SER A 226 -13.39 6.78 8.02
CA SER A 226 -13.38 7.78 9.10
C SER A 226 -12.19 7.54 10.02
N ILE A 227 -11.58 8.60 10.56
CA ILE A 227 -10.43 8.50 11.46
C ILE A 227 -10.82 9.16 12.77
N SER A 228 -10.57 8.48 13.89
CA SER A 228 -10.86 8.98 15.22
C SER A 228 -9.77 8.57 16.21
N GLN A 229 -9.66 9.32 17.30
CA GLN A 229 -8.88 8.90 18.46
C GLN A 229 -9.65 7.86 19.27
N ALA A 230 -8.94 7.02 20.01
CA ALA A 230 -9.56 6.01 20.87
C ALA A 230 -10.49 6.61 21.93
N THR A 231 -10.19 7.83 22.42
CA THR A 231 -11.02 8.53 23.42
C THR A 231 -12.34 9.05 22.88
N ASP A 232 -12.39 9.35 21.58
CA ASP A 232 -13.53 10.00 20.92
C ASP A 232 -14.38 9.00 20.13
N PHE A 233 -14.00 7.72 20.13
CA PHE A 233 -14.64 6.70 19.32
C PHE A 233 -15.82 6.05 20.05
N ASP A 234 -17.02 6.30 19.56
CA ASP A 234 -18.29 5.81 20.12
C ASP A 234 -19.01 4.78 19.22
N ASN A 235 -18.69 4.75 17.93
CA ASN A 235 -19.38 3.91 16.95
C ASN A 235 -18.73 2.53 16.77
N HIS A 236 -19.15 1.57 17.58
CA HIS A 236 -18.63 0.20 17.53
C HIS A 236 -19.30 -0.71 16.47
N GLU A 237 -20.22 -0.22 15.64
CA GLU A 237 -21.09 -1.07 14.81
C GLU A 237 -20.59 -1.31 13.36
N GLY A 238 -19.34 -0.98 13.01
CA GLY A 238 -18.81 -1.10 11.64
C GLY A 238 -17.56 -1.98 11.51
N ASN A 239 -16.92 -1.94 10.33
CA ASN A 239 -15.56 -2.45 10.19
C ASN A 239 -14.60 -1.48 10.87
N ILE A 240 -13.67 -2.01 11.67
CA ILE A 240 -12.78 -1.19 12.50
C ILE A 240 -11.34 -1.63 12.28
N VAL A 241 -10.46 -0.67 12.03
CA VAL A 241 -9.01 -0.83 12.18
C VAL A 241 -8.61 -0.15 13.48
N VAL A 242 -8.05 -0.88 14.42
CA VAL A 242 -7.46 -0.30 15.63
C VAL A 242 -5.96 -0.25 15.44
N LEU A 243 -5.38 0.94 15.50
CA LEU A 243 -3.97 1.19 15.25
C LEU A 243 -3.29 1.74 16.50
N GLY A 244 -2.20 1.09 16.90
CA GLY A 244 -1.47 1.41 18.11
C GLY A 244 -1.84 0.48 19.27
N GLY A 245 -0.87 0.25 20.16
CA GLY A 245 -0.98 -0.74 21.24
C GLY A 245 -1.86 -0.28 22.40
N PRO A 246 -2.15 -1.20 23.35
CA PRO A 246 -2.93 -0.88 24.54
C PRO A 246 -2.27 0.24 25.36
N GLY A 247 -0.94 0.35 25.32
CA GLY A 247 -0.20 1.41 25.99
C GLY A 247 -0.23 1.31 27.51
N ASP A 248 0.54 2.18 28.15
CA ASP A 248 0.54 2.32 29.60
C ASP A 248 -0.34 3.50 30.05
N GLU A 249 -0.52 3.64 31.37
CA GLU A 249 -1.27 4.75 31.96
C GLU A 249 -0.58 6.12 31.77
N SER A 250 0.66 6.15 31.25
CA SER A 250 1.49 7.36 31.19
C SER A 250 1.26 8.24 29.96
N GLY A 251 0.42 7.81 29.00
CA GLY A 251 -0.23 8.74 28.06
C GLY A 251 -0.32 8.31 26.59
N TYR A 252 0.27 7.18 26.18
CA TYR A 252 0.15 6.63 24.82
C TYR A 252 -0.72 5.37 24.79
N CYS A 253 -2.00 5.52 25.13
CA CYS A 253 -2.93 4.41 25.28
C CYS A 253 -3.96 4.36 24.14
N ASN A 254 -4.16 3.17 23.57
CA ASN A 254 -5.36 2.84 22.78
C ASN A 254 -6.26 1.94 23.61
N SER A 255 -7.17 2.55 24.39
CA SER A 255 -8.10 1.83 25.26
C SER A 255 -9.00 0.85 24.49
N LEU A 256 -9.31 1.17 23.23
CA LEU A 256 -10.03 0.26 22.35
C LEU A 256 -9.20 -0.97 22.01
N CYS A 257 -7.88 -0.82 21.79
CA CYS A 257 -6.99 -1.96 21.59
C CYS A 257 -7.01 -2.89 22.81
N ALA A 258 -6.87 -2.35 24.02
CA ALA A 258 -6.94 -3.15 25.25
C ALA A 258 -8.28 -3.89 25.38
N THR A 259 -9.39 -3.18 25.14
CA THR A 259 -10.74 -3.76 25.17
C THR A 259 -10.91 -4.88 24.15
N MET A 260 -10.38 -4.71 22.94
CA MET A 260 -10.48 -5.71 21.88
C MET A 260 -9.61 -6.93 22.20
N MET A 261 -8.38 -6.74 22.69
CA MET A 261 -7.50 -7.83 23.11
C MET A 261 -8.14 -8.68 24.22
N GLU A 262 -8.81 -8.05 25.20
CA GLU A 262 -9.55 -8.75 26.24
C GLU A 262 -10.72 -9.55 25.63
N LYS A 263 -11.53 -8.93 24.77
CA LYS A 263 -12.70 -9.58 24.16
C LYS A 263 -12.39 -10.79 23.30
N ILE A 264 -11.19 -10.84 22.71
CA ILE A 264 -10.76 -11.97 21.88
C ILE A 264 -9.96 -13.02 22.65
N ASP A 265 -9.79 -12.86 23.97
CA ASP A 265 -8.90 -13.69 24.79
C ASP A 265 -7.52 -13.83 24.14
N SER A 266 -6.93 -12.69 23.78
CA SER A 266 -5.64 -12.62 23.08
C SER A 266 -4.58 -13.43 23.83
N LYS A 267 -3.84 -14.28 23.10
CA LYS A 267 -2.71 -15.02 23.69
C LYS A 267 -1.53 -14.13 24.05
N PHE A 268 -1.56 -12.90 23.55
CA PHE A 268 -0.54 -11.90 23.76
C PHE A 268 -0.98 -10.93 24.83
N SER A 269 -0.03 -10.61 25.70
CA SER A 269 -0.15 -9.54 26.67
C SER A 269 1.13 -8.71 26.69
N TYR A 270 1.13 -7.67 27.51
CA TYR A 270 2.25 -6.77 27.68
C TYR A 270 2.69 -6.77 29.14
N SER A 271 3.96 -6.44 29.39
CA SER A 271 4.41 -6.02 30.73
C SER A 271 3.67 -4.74 31.16
N GLU A 272 3.67 -4.45 32.46
CA GLU A 272 3.01 -3.25 33.02
C GLU A 272 3.51 -1.94 32.39
N ASP A 273 4.78 -1.87 32.03
CA ASP A 273 5.40 -0.73 31.32
C ASP A 273 5.22 -0.76 29.80
N CYS A 274 4.53 -1.77 29.26
CA CYS A 274 4.35 -2.02 27.83
C CYS A 274 5.63 -2.17 26.99
N GLU A 275 6.81 -2.31 27.61
CA GLU A 275 8.09 -2.46 26.92
C GLU A 275 8.41 -3.90 26.50
N VAL A 276 7.57 -4.86 26.92
CA VAL A 276 7.75 -6.29 26.69
C VAL A 276 6.44 -6.92 26.22
N LEU A 277 6.48 -7.58 25.06
CA LEU A 277 5.40 -8.45 24.60
C LEU A 277 5.56 -9.85 25.24
N LEU A 278 4.48 -10.41 25.74
CA LEU A 278 4.43 -11.70 26.42
C LEU A 278 3.59 -12.71 25.62
N LEU A 279 4.09 -13.93 25.47
CA LEU A 279 3.38 -15.05 24.85
C LEU A 279 3.83 -16.36 25.51
N ASP A 280 2.90 -17.10 26.11
CA ASP A 280 3.16 -18.41 26.75
C ASP A 280 4.38 -18.41 27.70
N GLY A 281 4.52 -17.35 28.50
CA GLY A 281 5.65 -17.15 29.42
C GLY A 281 6.97 -16.75 28.77
N LYS A 282 7.02 -16.62 27.44
CA LYS A 282 8.16 -16.04 26.72
C LYS A 282 8.02 -14.53 26.63
N THR A 283 9.16 -13.85 26.71
CA THR A 283 9.25 -12.39 26.65
C THR A 283 9.93 -11.95 25.36
N TYR A 284 9.39 -10.94 24.70
CA TYR A 284 9.95 -10.34 23.50
C TYR A 284 10.16 -8.85 23.75
N LYS A 285 11.39 -8.38 23.56
CA LYS A 285 11.80 -6.99 23.82
C LYS A 285 12.42 -6.38 22.58
N ALA A 286 12.14 -5.10 22.33
CA ALA A 286 12.82 -4.34 21.29
C ALA A 286 14.35 -4.35 21.51
N GLN A 287 15.12 -4.44 20.43
CA GLN A 287 16.59 -4.47 20.51
C GLN A 287 17.16 -3.15 19.99
N LYS A 288 18.02 -2.54 20.80
CA LYS A 288 18.69 -1.28 20.47
C LYS A 288 20.12 -1.54 19.99
N LYS A 289 20.54 -0.85 18.94
CA LYS A 289 21.91 -0.75 18.46
C LYS A 289 22.28 0.73 18.40
N ASP A 290 23.39 1.11 19.04
CA ASP A 290 23.82 2.52 19.13
C ASP A 290 22.73 3.45 19.67
N ASN A 291 22.03 2.99 20.72
CA ASN A 291 20.89 3.67 21.36
C ASN A 291 19.67 3.90 20.44
N ARG A 292 19.60 3.24 19.27
CA ARG A 292 18.47 3.29 18.35
C ARG A 292 17.81 1.94 18.23
N ILE A 293 16.49 1.89 18.09
CA ILE A 293 15.76 0.64 17.87
C ILE A 293 16.19 0.08 16.50
N SER A 294 16.68 -1.16 16.51
CA SER A 294 17.09 -1.91 15.32
C SER A 294 16.17 -3.09 15.04
N ILE A 295 15.54 -3.62 16.09
CA ILE A 295 14.53 -4.66 16.02
C ILE A 295 13.38 -4.24 16.95
N ASP A 296 12.17 -4.42 16.44
CA ASP A 296 10.92 -4.27 17.18
C ASP A 296 10.05 -5.51 16.94
N TYR A 297 8.89 -5.58 17.56
CA TYR A 297 7.91 -6.65 17.38
C TYR A 297 6.56 -6.03 17.03
N GLY A 298 5.99 -6.49 15.92
CA GLY A 298 4.67 -6.12 15.45
C GLY A 298 3.66 -7.23 15.75
N TYR A 299 2.40 -6.84 15.85
CA TYR A 299 1.25 -7.70 16.06
C TYR A 299 0.15 -7.33 15.07
N PHE A 300 -0.50 -8.35 14.51
CA PHE A 300 -1.64 -8.20 13.64
C PHE A 300 -2.69 -9.25 13.98
N ALA A 301 -3.94 -8.83 14.15
CA ALA A 301 -5.06 -9.75 14.29
C ALA A 301 -6.24 -9.32 13.43
N ARG A 302 -7.04 -10.31 13.01
CA ARG A 302 -8.32 -10.10 12.35
C ARG A 302 -9.34 -11.05 12.96
N PHE A 303 -10.52 -10.53 13.30
CA PHE A 303 -11.61 -11.31 13.90
C PHE A 303 -12.96 -10.63 13.68
N PRO A 304 -14.08 -11.34 13.88
CA PRO A 304 -15.42 -10.74 13.89
C PRO A 304 -15.52 -9.62 14.92
N ASN A 305 -16.15 -8.50 14.56
CA ASN A 305 -16.31 -7.39 15.50
C ASN A 305 -17.13 -7.86 16.74
N PRO A 306 -16.56 -7.83 17.96
CA PRO A 306 -17.23 -8.33 19.16
C PRO A 306 -18.55 -7.60 19.48
N PHE A 307 -18.71 -6.37 19.00
CA PHE A 307 -19.91 -5.56 19.20
C PHE A 307 -20.96 -5.79 18.11
N ASN A 308 -20.53 -6.22 16.91
CA ASN A 308 -21.42 -6.56 15.80
C ASN A 308 -20.75 -7.57 14.84
N PRO A 309 -20.98 -8.89 15.01
CA PRO A 309 -20.28 -9.94 14.25
C PRO A 309 -20.50 -9.93 12.73
N LYS A 310 -21.41 -9.09 12.22
CA LYS A 310 -21.54 -8.85 10.77
C LYS A 310 -20.33 -8.13 10.16
N TYR A 311 -19.56 -7.46 11.00
CA TYR A 311 -18.37 -6.71 10.63
C TYR A 311 -17.11 -7.37 11.17
N SER A 312 -15.95 -6.85 10.76
CA SER A 312 -14.66 -7.34 11.25
C SER A 312 -13.86 -6.23 11.93
N VAL A 313 -13.00 -6.64 12.85
CA VAL A 313 -11.97 -5.79 13.45
C VAL A 313 -10.62 -6.28 12.96
N VAL A 314 -9.75 -5.34 12.61
CA VAL A 314 -8.32 -5.56 12.38
C VAL A 314 -7.55 -4.80 13.47
N LEU A 315 -6.78 -5.51 14.28
CA LEU A 315 -5.88 -4.92 15.28
C LEU A 315 -4.47 -4.87 14.73
N ILE A 316 -3.83 -3.71 14.82
CA ILE A 316 -2.46 -3.47 14.36
C ILE A 316 -1.70 -2.73 15.45
N HIS A 317 -0.76 -3.40 16.08
CA HIS A 317 0.06 -2.77 17.11
C HIS A 317 1.48 -3.35 17.17
N GLY A 318 2.27 -2.92 18.15
CA GLY A 318 3.64 -3.36 18.37
C GLY A 318 4.12 -2.94 19.76
N ILE A 319 5.40 -3.18 20.07
CA ILE A 319 6.01 -2.68 21.32
C ILE A 319 6.24 -1.16 21.19
N HIS A 320 6.85 -0.72 20.09
CA HIS A 320 6.95 0.69 19.75
C HIS A 320 6.40 1.00 18.35
N THR A 321 6.45 2.27 17.96
CA THR A 321 5.97 2.77 16.67
C THR A 321 6.53 2.01 15.46
N PHE A 322 7.77 1.51 15.52
CA PHE A 322 8.32 0.71 14.42
C PHE A 322 7.66 -0.67 14.31
N GLY A 323 7.29 -1.28 15.44
CA GLY A 323 6.51 -2.51 15.50
C GLY A 323 5.12 -2.33 14.88
N VAL A 324 4.42 -1.25 15.24
CA VAL A 324 3.12 -0.88 14.66
C VAL A 324 3.23 -0.68 13.15
N TRP A 325 4.26 0.05 12.70
CA TRP A 325 4.50 0.30 11.28
C TRP A 325 4.85 -0.99 10.51
N GLY A 326 5.67 -1.86 11.09
CA GLY A 326 5.95 -3.17 10.52
C GLY A 326 4.70 -4.03 10.39
N ALA A 327 3.80 -3.97 11.39
CA ALA A 327 2.53 -4.68 11.36
C ALA A 327 1.57 -4.17 10.29
N ALA A 328 1.47 -2.85 10.12
CA ALA A 328 0.72 -2.25 9.01
C ALA A 328 1.21 -2.74 7.64
N LYS A 329 2.53 -2.90 7.47
CA LYS A 329 3.11 -3.41 6.22
C LYS A 329 2.89 -4.89 5.99
N ALA A 330 2.76 -5.69 7.05
CA ALA A 330 2.77 -7.16 7.00
C ALA A 330 1.67 -7.75 6.11
N PHE A 331 0.55 -7.06 5.95
CA PHE A 331 -0.58 -7.43 5.09
C PHE A 331 -0.97 -6.30 4.12
N SER A 332 0.00 -5.53 3.63
CA SER A 332 -0.16 -4.47 2.62
C SER A 332 0.10 -4.96 1.18
N TYR A 333 0.21 -4.05 0.19
CA TYR A 333 0.61 -4.36 -1.21
C TYR A 333 2.07 -4.78 -1.40
N HIS A 334 2.84 -4.91 -0.31
CA HIS A 334 4.23 -5.35 -0.43
C HIS A 334 4.32 -6.81 -0.92
N THR A 335 5.30 -7.14 -1.75
CA THR A 335 5.47 -8.50 -2.30
C THR A 335 5.64 -9.57 -1.21
N VAL A 336 6.26 -9.22 -0.09
CA VAL A 336 6.36 -10.09 1.11
C VAL A 336 4.99 -10.27 1.77
N ALA A 337 4.17 -9.22 1.85
CA ALA A 337 2.82 -9.31 2.40
C ALA A 337 1.92 -10.26 1.59
N HIS A 338 2.09 -10.32 0.26
CA HIS A 338 1.39 -11.31 -0.57
C HIS A 338 1.71 -12.75 -0.15
N LYS A 339 2.96 -13.01 0.27
CA LYS A 339 3.36 -14.32 0.81
C LYS A 339 2.76 -14.54 2.19
N ASN A 340 2.74 -13.53 3.05
CA ASN A 340 2.12 -13.61 4.38
C ASN A 340 0.63 -13.97 4.29
N VAL A 341 -0.12 -13.33 3.38
CA VAL A 341 -1.51 -13.68 3.08
C VAL A 341 -1.62 -15.16 2.75
N LYS A 342 -0.82 -15.66 1.80
CA LYS A 342 -0.83 -17.09 1.43
C LYS A 342 -0.53 -17.99 2.62
N THR A 343 0.46 -17.65 3.45
CA THR A 343 0.81 -18.42 4.65
C THR A 343 -0.35 -18.52 5.63
N VAL A 344 -1.09 -17.43 5.88
CA VAL A 344 -2.31 -17.47 6.73
C VAL A 344 -3.38 -18.36 6.09
N MET A 345 -3.62 -18.17 4.80
CA MET A 345 -4.64 -18.92 4.04
C MET A 345 -4.36 -20.43 4.03
N GLU A 346 -3.09 -20.82 3.84
CA GLU A 346 -2.63 -22.20 3.87
C GLU A 346 -2.72 -22.80 5.28
N LYS A 347 -2.31 -22.06 6.32
CA LYS A 347 -2.31 -22.55 7.71
C LYS A 347 -3.71 -22.95 8.18
N PHE A 348 -4.70 -22.14 7.85
CA PHE A 348 -6.07 -22.33 8.33
C PHE A 348 -6.99 -22.97 7.31
N ASN A 349 -6.50 -23.29 6.10
CA ASN A 349 -7.30 -23.83 4.99
C ASN A 349 -8.57 -23.00 4.73
N LEU A 350 -8.43 -21.67 4.79
CA LEU A 350 -9.57 -20.74 4.81
C LEU A 350 -10.28 -20.70 3.46
N ASN A 351 -11.33 -21.50 3.32
CA ASN A 351 -12.21 -21.45 2.16
C ASN A 351 -13.22 -20.30 2.28
N ASP A 352 -13.66 -19.96 3.50
CA ASP A 352 -14.58 -18.86 3.80
C ASP A 352 -13.86 -17.70 4.53
N ILE A 353 -14.36 -16.48 4.35
CA ILE A 353 -13.96 -15.26 5.04
C ILE A 353 -14.50 -15.22 6.48
N ASN A 354 -15.62 -15.85 6.75
CA ASN A 354 -16.22 -15.87 8.08
C ASN A 354 -15.41 -16.72 9.07
N ASP A 355 -14.57 -17.61 8.56
CA ASP A 355 -13.75 -18.53 9.36
C ASP A 355 -12.38 -17.95 9.76
N SER A 356 -11.96 -16.81 9.20
CA SER A 356 -10.58 -16.31 9.37
C SER A 356 -10.36 -15.47 10.63
N ALA A 357 -10.68 -15.99 11.82
CA ALA A 357 -10.31 -15.33 13.08
C ALA A 357 -8.90 -15.77 13.52
N PHE A 358 -7.94 -14.85 13.48
CA PHE A 358 -6.56 -15.16 13.83
C PHE A 358 -5.82 -13.95 14.41
N GLU A 359 -4.74 -14.25 15.10
CA GLU A 359 -3.74 -13.28 15.54
C GLU A 359 -2.34 -13.78 15.19
N CYS A 360 -1.41 -12.87 15.00
CA CYS A 360 -0.02 -13.20 14.74
C CYS A 360 0.90 -12.10 15.25
N PHE A 361 2.14 -12.48 15.54
CA PHE A 361 3.20 -11.54 15.88
C PHE A 361 4.43 -11.84 15.06
N PHE A 362 5.30 -10.85 14.89
CA PHE A 362 6.50 -11.04 14.08
C PHE A 362 7.57 -10.01 14.41
N LYS A 363 8.81 -10.42 14.16
CA LYS A 363 9.98 -9.56 14.29
C LYS A 363 10.00 -8.53 13.17
N VAL A 364 10.13 -7.27 13.53
CA VAL A 364 10.26 -6.13 12.62
C VAL A 364 11.71 -5.67 12.61
N LYS A 365 12.31 -5.58 11.42
CA LYS A 365 13.67 -5.08 11.24
C LYS A 365 13.65 -3.62 10.80
N ILE A 366 14.47 -2.81 11.45
CA ILE A 366 14.62 -1.39 11.15
C ILE A 366 16.00 -1.17 10.55
N GLN A 367 16.03 -0.63 9.33
CA GLN A 367 17.25 -0.18 8.68
C GLN A 367 17.42 1.32 8.89
N ASN A 368 18.49 1.72 9.56
CA ASN A 368 18.84 3.13 9.74
C ASN A 368 19.68 3.60 8.55
N LEU A 369 19.10 4.42 7.66
CA LEU A 369 19.81 4.96 6.50
C LEU A 369 20.59 6.21 6.90
N HIS A 370 21.92 6.07 6.95
CA HIS A 370 22.88 7.10 7.36
C HIS A 370 22.68 7.56 8.82
N ASN A 371 23.67 8.27 9.38
CA ASN A 371 23.66 8.71 10.79
C ASN A 371 22.50 9.69 11.15
N SER A 372 21.55 9.97 10.24
CA SER A 372 20.35 10.75 10.54
C SER A 372 19.30 9.90 11.26
N ILE A 373 18.69 10.47 12.30
CA ILE A 373 17.55 9.85 12.99
C ILE A 373 16.28 9.89 12.11
N SER A 374 16.21 10.81 11.15
CA SER A 374 15.01 11.07 10.35
C SER A 374 14.80 10.11 9.18
N LYS A 375 15.69 9.14 8.96
CA LYS A 375 15.65 8.23 7.80
C LYS A 375 15.76 6.76 8.22
N SER A 376 14.91 6.34 9.15
CA SER A 376 14.72 4.91 9.43
C SER A 376 13.72 4.31 8.44
N TYR A 377 14.02 3.14 7.91
CA TYR A 377 13.16 2.36 7.04
C TYR A 377 12.74 1.07 7.75
N VAL A 378 11.44 0.78 7.74
CA VAL A 378 10.88 -0.47 8.26
C VAL A 378 10.70 -1.46 7.12
N GLU A 379 11.39 -2.61 7.21
CA GLU A 379 11.20 -3.73 6.29
C GLU A 379 9.82 -4.36 6.50
N CYS A 380 9.14 -4.76 5.41
CA CYS A 380 7.94 -5.58 5.51
C CYS A 380 8.30 -6.93 6.14
N PRO A 381 7.73 -7.28 7.31
CA PRO A 381 8.09 -8.50 8.00
C PRO A 381 7.58 -9.73 7.23
N LYS A 382 8.36 -10.81 7.29
CA LYS A 382 7.95 -12.14 6.83
C LYS A 382 7.38 -12.89 8.03
N ILE A 383 6.15 -13.37 7.91
CA ILE A 383 5.46 -14.09 8.99
C ILE A 383 5.75 -15.59 8.86
N SER A 384 6.08 -16.23 9.98
CA SER A 384 6.21 -17.68 10.07
C SER A 384 4.83 -18.31 10.28
N SER A 385 4.59 -19.49 9.72
CA SER A 385 3.38 -20.25 10.03
C SER A 385 3.24 -20.47 11.53
N GLU A 386 4.32 -20.70 12.26
CA GLU A 386 4.27 -20.98 13.71
C GLU A 386 3.91 -19.78 14.58
N ASP A 387 4.03 -18.57 14.05
CA ASP A 387 3.72 -17.33 14.77
C ASP A 387 2.30 -16.83 14.48
N ILE A 388 1.47 -17.66 13.83
CA ILE A 388 0.06 -17.39 13.53
C ILE A 388 -0.83 -18.30 14.38
N PHE A 389 -1.74 -17.72 15.14
CA PHE A 389 -2.57 -18.43 16.12
C PHE A 389 -4.06 -18.26 15.77
N PRO A 390 -4.85 -19.34 15.84
CA PRO A 390 -6.30 -19.23 15.69
C PRO A 390 -6.88 -18.51 16.91
N LEU A 391 -7.84 -17.63 16.67
CA LEU A 391 -8.71 -17.09 17.70
C LEU A 391 -9.95 -17.97 17.82
N LYS A 392 -10.42 -18.19 19.05
CA LYS A 392 -11.69 -18.91 19.29
C LYS A 392 -12.80 -17.87 19.38
N PHE A 393 -13.76 -17.92 18.47
CA PHE A 393 -14.94 -17.05 18.45
C PHE A 393 -16.22 -17.87 18.46
#